data_AF-A0AA37NPT9-F1
#
_entry.id   AF-A0AA37NPT9-F1
#
_cell.length_a   1.000
_cell.length_b   1.000
_cell.length_c   1.000
_cell.angle_alpha   90.00
_cell.angle_beta   90.00
_cell.angle_gamma   90.00
#
_symmetry.space_group_name_H-M   'P 1'
#
loop_
_entity.id
_entity.type
_entity.pdbx_description
1 polymer ?
#
loop_
_entity_poly.entity_id
_entity_poly.type
_entity_poly.pdbx_seq_one_letter_code
_entity_poly.pdbx_strand_id
1 'polypeptide(L)'
;MTPDQRPIPGTMSTEFLSATRAAQLVGRTGVVECLRGMAQAIEEDYARWQDFDKSARTASHSPNGVIELMPVADARDYAFKYVNGHPVNTRHGLPTVMAFGALADVATGHPSFLSELTLTTALRTAATSAMAARYLARPDSRSMALIGNGAQSEFQALAFVGLLGIGELRLYDIDPAATAKLAANLAPLVARGELEIVRCASTAEAVRGADIVTTVTADKAYATILHGDLVEPGMHINAVGGDCPGKTELAAEVLRAASVFVEYEPQTRIEGDLQQMPADFPVTEFWRVVRGEAPARTSLAQVTVFDSVGFALEDYSALRFMRALGRSAGLLQPLELIPDQTDPKDLYAQIQPWIALGTPAGAPPLVQAAAHLAEAL
;
A
#
# COMPACT_ATOMS: atom_id res chain seq x y z
N MET A 1 -37.51 -10.61 5.29
CA MET A 1 -37.38 -9.74 4.10
C MET A 1 -37.11 -10.65 2.91
N THR A 2 -37.92 -10.55 1.86
CA THR A 2 -37.87 -11.43 0.68
C THR A 2 -36.62 -11.14 -0.18
N PRO A 3 -36.08 -12.13 -0.92
CA PRO A 3 -34.85 -11.98 -1.72
C PRO A 3 -35.01 -11.21 -3.04
N ASP A 4 -36.08 -10.43 -3.19
CA ASP A 4 -36.57 -10.00 -4.51
C ASP A 4 -36.66 -8.48 -4.68
N GLN A 5 -35.55 -7.81 -4.40
CA GLN A 5 -35.29 -6.44 -4.87
C GLN A 5 -33.84 -6.33 -5.36
N ARG A 6 -33.54 -7.06 -6.44
CA ARG A 6 -32.37 -6.73 -7.27
C ARG A 6 -32.77 -5.59 -8.22
N PRO A 7 -32.00 -4.49 -8.32
CA PRO A 7 -32.29 -3.45 -9.30
C PRO A 7 -32.21 -4.02 -10.72
N ILE A 8 -33.20 -3.70 -11.56
CA ILE A 8 -33.23 -3.94 -13.01
C ILE A 8 -32.85 -2.59 -13.70
N PRO A 9 -32.27 -2.62 -14.90
CA PRO A 9 -30.93 -2.12 -15.22
C PRO A 9 -30.84 -0.58 -15.19
N GLY A 10 -30.09 -0.04 -14.23
CA GLY A 10 -29.32 1.18 -14.48
C GLY A 10 -28.07 0.78 -15.26
N THR A 11 -27.52 1.69 -16.06
CA THR A 11 -26.27 1.48 -16.79
C THR A 11 -25.27 0.68 -15.94
N MET A 12 -24.70 -0.40 -16.48
CA MET A 12 -23.65 -1.22 -15.84
C MET A 12 -22.34 -0.43 -15.74
N SER A 13 -22.42 0.76 -15.12
CA SER A 13 -21.34 1.73 -15.01
C SER A 13 -20.53 1.39 -13.77
N THR A 14 -19.26 1.08 -13.98
CA THR A 14 -18.26 1.01 -12.93
C THR A 14 -18.02 2.42 -12.40
N GLU A 15 -18.00 2.61 -11.08
CA GLU A 15 -17.54 3.87 -10.52
C GLU A 15 -16.03 3.99 -10.67
N PHE A 16 -15.52 5.16 -11.02
CA PHE A 16 -14.10 5.38 -11.27
C PHE A 16 -13.55 6.56 -10.48
N LEU A 17 -12.44 6.33 -9.78
CA LEU A 17 -11.66 7.37 -9.12
C LEU A 17 -10.28 7.50 -9.80
N SER A 18 -10.11 8.57 -10.57
CA SER A 18 -8.85 8.88 -11.25
C SER A 18 -7.78 9.44 -10.30
N ALA A 19 -6.51 9.35 -10.68
CA ALA A 19 -5.36 9.91 -9.95
C ALA A 19 -5.57 11.37 -9.51
N THR A 20 -6.02 12.22 -10.44
CA THR A 20 -6.29 13.64 -10.15
C THR A 20 -7.41 13.82 -9.12
N ARG A 21 -8.49 13.04 -9.22
CA ARG A 21 -9.62 13.15 -8.29
C ARG A 21 -9.32 12.55 -6.92
N ALA A 22 -8.51 11.49 -6.84
CA ALA A 22 -8.01 10.97 -5.58
C ALA A 22 -7.14 12.01 -4.85
N ALA A 23 -6.22 12.66 -5.55
CA ALA A 23 -5.41 13.73 -4.98
C ALA A 23 -6.28 14.92 -4.51
N GLN A 24 -7.29 15.31 -5.30
CA GLN A 24 -8.26 16.34 -4.89
C GLN A 24 -9.05 15.91 -3.64
N LEU A 25 -9.48 14.66 -3.56
CA LEU A 25 -10.24 14.11 -2.45
C LEU A 25 -9.41 14.16 -1.16
N VAL A 26 -8.17 13.69 -1.22
CA VAL A 26 -7.22 13.69 -0.09
C VAL A 26 -6.87 15.12 0.32
N GLY A 27 -6.61 16.00 -0.65
CA GLY A 27 -6.30 17.40 -0.36
C GLY A 27 -7.45 18.17 0.31
N ARG A 28 -8.70 17.89 -0.08
CA ARG A 28 -9.89 18.52 0.53
C ARG A 28 -10.23 17.96 1.91
N THR A 29 -9.98 16.66 2.12
CA THR A 29 -10.28 15.98 3.39
C THR A 29 -9.18 16.24 4.42
N GLY A 30 -7.94 16.42 3.96
CA GLY A 30 -6.75 16.51 4.79
C GLY A 30 -6.07 15.16 4.91
N VAL A 31 -4.75 15.13 4.68
CA VAL A 31 -3.96 13.88 4.63
C VAL A 31 -4.05 13.09 5.93
N VAL A 32 -3.93 13.75 7.08
CA VAL A 32 -4.00 13.10 8.41
C VAL A 32 -5.38 12.53 8.69
N GLU A 33 -6.45 13.19 8.23
CA GLU A 33 -7.82 12.67 8.39
C GLU A 33 -8.04 11.43 7.51
N CYS A 34 -7.55 11.45 6.27
CA CYS A 34 -7.54 10.26 5.41
C CYS A 34 -6.76 9.10 6.04
N LEU A 35 -5.57 9.37 6.59
CA LEU A 35 -4.76 8.36 7.27
C LEU A 35 -5.48 7.76 8.47
N ARG A 36 -6.16 8.59 9.29
CA ARG A 36 -6.94 8.15 10.44
C ARG A 36 -8.12 7.26 10.03
N GLY A 37 -8.93 7.71 9.07
CA GLY A 37 -10.07 6.95 8.57
C GLY A 37 -9.66 5.64 7.89
N MET A 38 -8.54 5.65 7.17
CA MET A 38 -8.00 4.46 6.53
C MET A 38 -7.42 3.47 7.54
N ALA A 39 -6.69 3.95 8.56
CA ALA A 39 -6.20 3.10 9.64
C ALA A 39 -7.35 2.43 10.40
N GLN A 40 -8.44 3.17 10.67
CA GLN A 40 -9.64 2.60 11.27
C GLN A 40 -10.28 1.52 10.38
N ALA A 41 -10.46 1.77 9.08
CA ALA A 41 -11.03 0.80 8.16
C ALA A 41 -10.19 -0.49 8.10
N ILE A 42 -8.86 -0.34 8.06
CA ILE A 42 -7.92 -1.48 8.08
C ILE A 42 -8.04 -2.24 9.41
N GLU A 43 -8.07 -1.55 10.56
CA GLU A 43 -8.21 -2.15 11.89
C GLU A 43 -9.50 -2.97 12.02
N GLU A 44 -10.63 -2.42 11.53
CA GLU A 44 -11.93 -3.11 11.48
C GLU A 44 -11.88 -4.38 10.62
N ASP A 45 -11.18 -4.33 9.48
CA ASP A 45 -11.04 -5.46 8.57
C ASP A 45 -10.05 -6.53 9.11
N TYR A 46 -8.97 -6.13 9.80
CA TYR A 46 -8.11 -7.04 10.56
C TYR A 46 -8.86 -7.73 11.70
N ALA A 47 -9.83 -7.06 12.35
CA ALA A 47 -10.65 -7.65 13.41
C ALA A 47 -11.61 -8.76 12.93
N ARG A 48 -11.76 -8.93 11.61
CA ARG A 48 -12.56 -9.98 10.96
C ARG A 48 -11.72 -10.80 9.96
N TRP A 49 -10.42 -10.95 10.23
CA TRP A 49 -9.45 -11.64 9.37
C TRP A 49 -9.92 -13.00 8.82
N GLN A 50 -10.67 -13.77 9.60
CA GLN A 50 -11.18 -15.11 9.21
C GLN A 50 -12.30 -15.05 8.17
N ASP A 51 -12.98 -13.92 8.01
CA ASP A 51 -14.07 -13.75 7.05
C ASP A 51 -13.56 -13.57 5.60
N PHE A 52 -12.25 -13.43 5.43
CA PHE A 52 -11.63 -13.21 4.13
C PHE A 52 -11.03 -14.49 3.54
N ASP A 53 -11.30 -14.70 2.26
CA ASP A 53 -10.49 -15.54 1.40
C ASP A 53 -9.19 -14.82 1.06
N LYS A 54 -8.07 -15.43 1.47
CA LYS A 54 -6.73 -14.83 1.49
C LYS A 54 -5.79 -15.66 0.65
N SER A 55 -5.00 -14.99 -0.18
CA SER A 55 -3.91 -15.60 -0.93
C SER A 55 -2.69 -14.69 -0.91
N ALA A 56 -1.49 -15.28 -0.91
CA ALA A 56 -0.29 -14.52 -1.20
C ALA A 56 -0.40 -13.92 -2.61
N ARG A 57 0.15 -12.72 -2.81
CA ARG A 57 0.15 -12.07 -4.11
C ARG A 57 0.88 -12.91 -5.16
N THR A 58 0.44 -12.78 -6.42
CA THR A 58 1.15 -13.38 -7.55
C THR A 58 2.15 -12.37 -8.09
N ALA A 59 3.42 -12.76 -8.23
CA ALA A 59 4.49 -11.90 -8.68
C ALA A 59 5.11 -12.38 -10.00
N SER A 60 5.35 -11.44 -10.93
CA SER A 60 6.11 -11.63 -12.16
C SER A 60 7.39 -10.81 -12.08
N HIS A 61 8.51 -11.46 -11.77
CA HIS A 61 9.80 -10.80 -11.60
C HIS A 61 10.47 -10.51 -12.94
N SER A 62 11.11 -9.35 -13.02
CA SER A 62 12.02 -8.95 -14.10
C SER A 62 13.38 -8.53 -13.52
N PRO A 63 14.43 -8.36 -14.34
CA PRO A 63 15.75 -7.97 -13.84
C PRO A 63 15.72 -6.68 -13.00
N ASN A 64 14.91 -5.70 -13.40
CA ASN A 64 14.89 -4.37 -12.78
C ASN A 64 13.64 -4.08 -11.92
N GLY A 65 12.78 -5.08 -11.70
CA GLY A 65 11.58 -4.87 -10.92
C GLY A 65 10.69 -6.10 -10.79
N VAL A 66 9.45 -5.85 -10.43
CA VAL A 66 8.39 -6.86 -10.29
C VAL A 66 7.04 -6.22 -10.62
N ILE A 67 6.12 -7.02 -11.13
CA ILE A 67 4.71 -6.68 -11.32
C ILE A 67 3.88 -7.73 -10.56
N GLU A 68 2.89 -7.27 -9.80
CA GLU A 68 2.16 -8.10 -8.85
C GLU A 68 0.65 -7.90 -8.95
N LEU A 69 -0.08 -8.96 -8.65
CA LEU A 69 -1.52 -8.94 -8.42
C LEU A 69 -1.83 -9.40 -7.01
N MET A 70 -2.56 -8.57 -6.28
CA MET A 70 -2.86 -8.76 -4.85
C MET A 70 -4.38 -8.90 -4.66
N PRO A 71 -4.95 -10.11 -4.75
CA PRO A 71 -6.38 -10.32 -4.57
C PRO A 71 -6.74 -10.68 -3.12
N VAL A 72 -7.95 -10.30 -2.71
CA VAL A 72 -8.60 -10.73 -1.47
C VAL A 72 -10.10 -10.62 -1.63
N ALA A 73 -10.89 -11.46 -0.96
CA ALA A 73 -12.34 -11.34 -0.99
C ALA A 73 -12.96 -11.65 0.36
N ASP A 74 -14.11 -11.06 0.65
CA ASP A 74 -15.03 -11.59 1.66
C ASP A 74 -16.30 -12.12 0.97
N ALA A 75 -17.36 -12.36 1.75
CA ALA A 75 -18.62 -12.87 1.21
C ALA A 75 -19.37 -11.89 0.27
N ARG A 76 -18.96 -10.61 0.20
CA ARG A 76 -19.65 -9.56 -0.55
C ARG A 76 -18.80 -8.97 -1.66
N ASP A 77 -17.57 -8.61 -1.32
CA ASP A 77 -16.69 -7.83 -2.18
C ASP A 77 -15.41 -8.62 -2.48
N TYR A 78 -15.06 -8.68 -3.76
CA TYR A 78 -13.75 -9.11 -4.24
C TYR A 78 -12.93 -7.84 -4.54
N ALA A 79 -11.71 -7.77 -4.02
CA ALA A 79 -10.77 -6.71 -4.33
C ALA A 79 -9.52 -7.26 -5.00
N PHE A 80 -8.91 -6.45 -5.86
CA PHE A 80 -7.53 -6.68 -6.26
C PHE A 80 -6.79 -5.37 -6.47
N LYS A 81 -5.47 -5.43 -6.32
CA LYS A 81 -4.55 -4.38 -6.77
C LYS A 81 -3.58 -4.94 -7.80
N TYR A 82 -3.40 -4.21 -8.89
CA TYR A 82 -2.22 -4.27 -9.74
C TYR A 82 -1.18 -3.30 -9.19
N VAL A 83 0.07 -3.74 -9.03
CA VAL A 83 1.17 -2.87 -8.60
C VAL A 83 2.49 -3.29 -9.23
N ASN A 84 3.37 -2.33 -9.49
CA ASN A 84 4.77 -2.60 -9.83
C ASN A 84 5.72 -2.11 -8.73
N GLY A 85 6.90 -2.72 -8.65
CA GLY A 85 8.04 -2.23 -7.87
C GLY A 85 9.29 -2.18 -8.74
N HIS A 86 9.68 -0.99 -9.21
CA HIS A 86 10.82 -0.80 -10.12
C HIS A 86 11.71 0.36 -9.64
N PRO A 87 12.70 0.11 -8.77
CA PRO A 87 13.54 1.18 -8.19
C PRO A 87 14.23 2.08 -9.23
N VAL A 88 14.53 1.53 -10.42
CA VAL A 88 15.19 2.27 -11.51
C VAL A 88 14.30 3.30 -12.21
N ASN A 89 12.97 3.26 -12.01
CA ASN A 89 12.02 4.12 -12.72
C ASN A 89 12.28 5.62 -12.53
N THR A 90 12.83 6.02 -11.38
CA THR A 90 13.13 7.43 -11.09
C THR A 90 14.15 8.02 -12.06
N ARG A 91 15.06 7.20 -12.60
CA ARG A 91 16.02 7.60 -13.66
C ARG A 91 15.34 7.92 -14.99
N HIS A 92 14.10 7.48 -15.16
CA HIS A 92 13.28 7.68 -16.36
C HIS A 92 12.11 8.66 -16.15
N GLY A 93 12.05 9.33 -14.99
CA GLY A 93 10.95 10.24 -14.66
C GLY A 93 9.63 9.53 -14.31
N LEU A 94 9.68 8.23 -14.00
CA LEU A 94 8.52 7.43 -13.58
C LEU A 94 8.57 7.15 -12.07
N PRO A 95 7.42 6.97 -11.40
CA PRO A 95 7.39 6.48 -10.02
C PRO A 95 7.94 5.06 -9.89
N THR A 96 8.64 4.78 -8.79
CA THR A 96 9.07 3.41 -8.43
C THR A 96 7.89 2.46 -8.30
N VAL A 97 6.79 2.96 -7.72
CA VAL A 97 5.54 2.23 -7.48
C VAL A 97 4.41 2.93 -8.22
N MET A 98 3.71 2.19 -9.07
CA MET A 98 2.47 2.60 -9.72
C MET A 98 1.45 1.49 -9.52
N ALA A 99 0.23 1.87 -9.17
CA ALA A 99 -0.83 0.92 -8.87
C ALA A 99 -2.21 1.44 -9.26
N PHE A 100 -3.10 0.49 -9.52
CA PHE A 100 -4.54 0.68 -9.62
C PHE A 100 -5.23 -0.59 -9.11
N GLY A 101 -6.51 -0.52 -8.81
CA GLY A 101 -7.24 -1.68 -8.31
C GLY A 101 -8.75 -1.48 -8.38
N ALA A 102 -9.48 -2.54 -8.08
CA ALA A 102 -10.92 -2.56 -8.21
C ALA A 102 -11.61 -3.29 -7.06
N LEU A 103 -12.88 -2.95 -6.85
CA LEU A 103 -13.85 -3.74 -6.09
C LEU A 103 -14.88 -4.32 -7.05
N ALA A 104 -15.19 -5.60 -6.90
CA ALA A 104 -16.22 -6.32 -7.62
C ALA A 104 -17.21 -6.97 -6.66
N ASP A 105 -18.47 -7.06 -7.07
CA ASP A 105 -19.51 -7.80 -6.35
C ASP A 105 -19.28 -9.31 -6.50
N VAL A 106 -19.14 -10.03 -5.39
CA VAL A 106 -18.85 -11.48 -5.41
C VAL A 106 -20.00 -12.29 -6.01
N ALA A 107 -21.25 -11.85 -5.81
CA ALA A 107 -22.43 -12.59 -6.27
C ALA A 107 -22.59 -12.59 -7.80
N THR A 108 -22.04 -11.57 -8.49
CA THR A 108 -22.23 -11.36 -9.93
C THR A 108 -20.93 -11.25 -10.72
N GLY A 109 -19.80 -10.97 -10.05
CA GLY A 109 -18.53 -10.64 -10.68
C GLY A 109 -18.47 -9.22 -11.26
N HIS A 110 -19.50 -8.40 -11.07
CA HIS A 110 -19.54 -7.05 -11.64
C HIS A 110 -18.51 -6.12 -10.99
N PRO A 111 -17.57 -5.51 -11.76
CA PRO A 111 -16.62 -4.53 -11.24
C PRO A 111 -17.36 -3.24 -10.88
N SER A 112 -17.59 -3.04 -9.60
CA SER A 112 -18.42 -1.94 -9.10
C SER A 112 -17.63 -0.66 -8.87
N PHE A 113 -16.31 -0.73 -8.70
CA PHE A 113 -15.43 0.42 -8.51
C PHE A 113 -14.02 0.13 -9.05
N LEU A 114 -13.44 1.08 -9.78
CA LEU A 114 -12.04 1.09 -10.22
C LEU A 114 -11.37 2.36 -9.69
N SER A 115 -10.15 2.27 -9.17
CA SER A 115 -9.44 3.41 -8.62
C SER A 115 -7.97 3.39 -9.00
N GLU A 116 -7.40 4.60 -9.11
CA GLU A 116 -5.97 4.78 -8.87
C GLU A 116 -5.62 4.17 -7.51
N LEU A 117 -4.45 3.55 -7.40
CA LEU A 117 -3.94 3.09 -6.11
C LEU A 117 -2.49 3.52 -5.88
N THR A 118 -1.97 4.49 -6.62
CA THR A 118 -0.58 4.93 -6.46
C THR A 118 -0.46 5.83 -5.23
N LEU A 119 -1.30 6.86 -5.13
CA LEU A 119 -1.38 7.69 -3.92
C LEU A 119 -2.01 6.90 -2.77
N THR A 120 -3.08 6.16 -3.07
CA THR A 120 -3.77 5.34 -2.06
C THR A 120 -2.86 4.26 -1.47
N THR A 121 -1.90 3.70 -2.23
CA THR A 121 -0.88 2.79 -1.66
C THR A 121 -0.02 3.50 -0.63
N ALA A 122 0.42 4.73 -0.88
CA ALA A 122 1.23 5.45 0.11
C ALA A 122 0.44 5.76 1.39
N LEU A 123 -0.85 6.10 1.25
CA LEU A 123 -1.74 6.32 2.39
C LEU A 123 -1.98 5.04 3.18
N ARG A 124 -2.35 3.92 2.53
CA ARG A 124 -2.65 2.67 3.23
C ARG A 124 -1.42 2.10 3.91
N THR A 125 -0.25 2.15 3.27
CA THR A 125 1.00 1.69 3.89
C THR A 125 1.30 2.48 5.17
N ALA A 126 1.20 3.81 5.13
CA ALA A 126 1.43 4.64 6.32
C ALA A 126 0.34 4.46 7.40
N ALA A 127 -0.91 4.26 6.99
CA ALA A 127 -2.02 3.96 7.89
C ALA A 127 -1.83 2.60 8.60
N THR A 128 -1.42 1.55 7.88
CA THR A 128 -1.07 0.24 8.45
C THR A 128 0.09 0.38 9.43
N SER A 129 1.18 1.05 9.04
CA SER A 129 2.34 1.27 9.92
C SER A 129 1.96 1.98 11.22
N ALA A 130 1.19 3.06 11.15
CA ALA A 130 0.74 3.80 12.33
C ALA A 130 -0.27 2.99 13.16
N MET A 131 -1.18 2.23 12.52
CA MET A 131 -2.07 1.31 13.22
C MET A 131 -1.25 0.28 14.01
N ALA A 132 -0.30 -0.41 13.38
CA ALA A 132 0.56 -1.39 14.04
C ALA A 132 1.35 -0.76 15.20
N ALA A 133 1.97 0.39 14.97
CA ALA A 133 2.74 1.08 15.98
C ALA A 133 1.89 1.51 17.20
N ARG A 134 0.60 1.84 17.04
CA ARG A 134 -0.28 2.15 18.19
C ARG A 134 -0.40 0.99 19.19
N TYR A 135 -0.26 -0.26 18.74
CA TYR A 135 -0.26 -1.44 19.60
C TYR A 135 1.15 -1.83 20.05
N LEU A 136 2.15 -1.65 19.18
CA LEU A 136 3.46 -2.26 19.32
C LEU A 136 4.54 -1.29 19.85
N ALA A 137 4.42 0.00 19.59
CA ALA A 137 5.32 1.01 20.14
C ALA A 137 5.05 1.30 21.61
N ARG A 138 5.97 2.03 22.26
CA ARG A 138 5.70 2.50 23.62
C ARG A 138 4.68 3.65 23.57
N PRO A 139 3.79 3.77 24.57
CA PRO A 139 2.79 4.85 24.59
C PRO A 139 3.42 6.25 24.79
N ASP A 140 4.67 6.30 25.29
CA ASP A 140 5.43 7.52 25.49
C ASP A 140 6.42 7.84 24.36
N SER A 141 6.38 7.12 23.23
CA SER A 141 7.20 7.42 22.05
C SER A 141 6.99 8.86 21.55
N ARG A 142 8.07 9.61 21.34
CA ARG A 142 8.07 11.01 20.86
C ARG A 142 9.03 11.25 19.70
N SER A 143 10.06 10.43 19.52
CA SER A 143 11.02 10.56 18.42
C SER A 143 10.96 9.36 17.48
N MET A 144 10.99 9.63 16.18
CA MET A 144 11.09 8.60 15.15
C MET A 144 12.25 8.86 14.19
N ALA A 145 13.08 7.85 13.97
CA ALA A 145 14.03 7.80 12.86
C ALA A 145 13.31 7.35 11.59
N LEU A 146 13.52 8.08 10.49
CA LEU A 146 12.91 7.78 9.19
C LEU A 146 14.01 7.63 8.13
N ILE A 147 14.30 6.37 7.79
CA ILE A 147 15.39 5.97 6.89
C ILE A 147 14.81 5.65 5.51
N GLY A 148 15.30 6.35 4.50
CA GLY A 148 14.64 6.42 3.19
C GLY A 148 13.63 7.57 3.17
N ASN A 149 13.89 8.60 2.38
CA ASN A 149 13.11 9.84 2.32
C ASN A 149 12.48 10.05 0.94
N GLY A 150 12.21 8.94 0.24
CA GLY A 150 11.51 8.89 -1.04
C GLY A 150 9.99 9.08 -0.92
N ALA A 151 9.23 8.43 -1.81
CA ALA A 151 7.80 8.66 -1.99
C ALA A 151 6.91 8.29 -0.79
N GLN A 152 7.33 7.32 0.04
CA GLN A 152 6.54 6.89 1.21
C GLN A 152 6.74 7.80 2.43
N SER A 153 7.81 8.60 2.44
CA SER A 153 8.33 9.22 3.66
C SER A 153 7.45 10.32 4.23
N GLU A 154 6.85 11.18 3.38
CA GLU A 154 5.88 12.19 3.83
C GLU A 154 4.67 11.54 4.51
N PHE A 155 4.17 10.44 3.95
CA PHE A 155 2.96 9.77 4.45
C PHE A 155 3.24 9.07 5.78
N GLN A 156 4.38 8.37 5.88
CA GLN A 156 4.85 7.80 7.14
C GLN A 156 5.01 8.89 8.21
N ALA A 157 5.73 9.97 7.91
CA ALA A 157 5.91 11.10 8.82
C ALA A 157 4.56 11.66 9.31
N LEU A 158 3.63 11.95 8.39
CA LEU A 158 2.32 12.51 8.73
C LEU A 158 1.45 11.53 9.55
N ALA A 159 1.53 10.23 9.28
CA ALA A 159 0.80 9.23 10.04
C ALA A 159 1.31 9.14 11.47
N PHE A 160 2.63 9.07 11.67
CA PHE A 160 3.21 8.98 13.01
C PHE A 160 3.06 10.28 13.81
N VAL A 161 3.19 11.44 13.19
CA VAL A 161 2.91 12.74 13.85
C VAL A 161 1.42 12.82 14.21
N GLY A 162 0.52 12.54 13.27
CA GLY A 162 -0.91 12.78 13.44
C GLY A 162 -1.69 11.73 14.24
N LEU A 163 -1.21 10.48 14.29
CA LEU A 163 -1.90 9.36 14.96
C LEU A 163 -1.17 8.87 16.21
N LEU A 164 0.16 9.09 16.33
CA LEU A 164 0.95 8.67 17.50
C LEU A 164 1.52 9.85 18.31
N GLY A 165 1.46 11.08 17.80
CA GLY A 165 2.00 12.25 18.50
C GLY A 165 3.52 12.29 18.53
N ILE A 166 4.19 11.74 17.50
CA ILE A 166 5.62 11.94 17.29
C ILE A 166 5.89 13.44 17.09
N GLY A 167 6.81 13.98 17.89
CA GLY A 167 7.18 15.40 17.89
C GLY A 167 8.57 15.67 17.33
N GLU A 168 9.41 14.64 17.14
CA GLU A 168 10.73 14.74 16.52
C GLU A 168 10.88 13.68 15.40
N LEU A 169 11.34 14.11 14.22
CA LEU A 169 11.75 13.23 13.13
C LEU A 169 13.24 13.35 12.85
N ARG A 170 13.93 12.22 12.84
CA ARG A 170 15.36 12.09 12.54
C ARG A 170 15.52 11.48 11.16
N LEU A 171 15.87 12.29 10.18
CA LEU A 171 15.79 11.95 8.77
C LEU A 171 17.15 11.54 8.21
N TYR A 172 17.18 10.44 7.47
CA TYR A 172 18.34 10.05 6.68
C TYR A 172 17.94 9.40 5.35
N ASP A 173 18.63 9.79 4.29
CA ASP A 173 18.63 9.15 2.99
C ASP A 173 20.05 9.25 2.39
N ILE A 174 20.44 8.29 1.56
CA ILE A 174 21.70 8.35 0.82
C ILE A 174 21.69 9.46 -0.23
N ASP A 175 20.52 9.84 -0.73
CA ASP A 175 20.28 11.02 -1.54
C ASP A 175 19.86 12.21 -0.64
N PRO A 176 20.74 13.18 -0.37
CA PRO A 176 20.42 14.32 0.47
C PRO A 176 19.30 15.20 -0.11
N ALA A 177 19.05 15.14 -1.43
CA ALA A 177 17.94 15.86 -2.05
C ALA A 177 16.57 15.28 -1.62
N ALA A 178 16.49 13.97 -1.37
CA ALA A 178 15.29 13.32 -0.84
C ALA A 178 14.96 13.81 0.58
N THR A 179 15.96 13.88 1.47
CA THR A 179 15.81 14.47 2.81
C THR A 179 15.42 15.94 2.75
N ALA A 180 16.02 16.71 1.82
CA ALA A 180 15.68 18.13 1.64
C ALA A 180 14.22 18.32 1.18
N LYS A 181 13.74 17.51 0.22
CA LYS A 181 12.33 17.45 -0.22
C LYS A 181 11.41 17.19 0.96
N LEU A 182 11.67 16.13 1.73
CA LEU A 182 10.84 15.74 2.86
C LEU A 182 10.75 16.88 3.89
N ALA A 183 11.89 17.44 4.29
CA ALA A 183 11.93 18.54 5.24
C ALA A 183 11.19 19.79 4.72
N ALA A 184 11.26 20.10 3.42
CA ALA A 184 10.52 21.20 2.82
C ALA A 184 9.00 20.94 2.83
N ASN A 185 8.56 19.73 2.50
CA ASN A 185 7.15 19.36 2.51
C ASN A 185 6.54 19.38 3.92
N LEU A 186 7.34 19.09 4.95
CA LEU A 186 6.91 19.11 6.36
C LEU A 186 7.15 20.47 7.06
N ALA A 187 7.79 21.44 6.39
CA ALA A 187 8.07 22.76 6.95
C ALA A 187 6.85 23.48 7.58
N PRO A 188 5.61 23.33 7.05
CA PRO A 188 4.43 23.90 7.70
C PRO A 188 4.18 23.37 9.12
N LEU A 189 4.52 22.11 9.43
CA LEU A 189 4.39 21.55 10.78
C LEU A 189 5.44 22.15 11.72
N VAL A 190 6.68 22.27 11.22
CA VAL A 190 7.79 22.89 11.95
C VAL A 190 7.48 24.34 12.29
N ALA A 191 6.95 25.10 11.32
CA ALA A 191 6.58 26.51 11.51
C ALA A 191 5.46 26.71 12.56
N ARG A 192 4.61 25.70 12.77
CA ARG A 192 3.58 25.72 13.82
C ARG A 192 4.07 25.19 15.17
N GLY A 193 5.33 24.74 15.26
CA GLY A 193 5.88 24.12 16.47
C GLY A 193 5.32 22.72 16.76
N GLU A 194 4.73 22.07 15.76
CA GLU A 194 4.12 20.74 15.88
C GLU A 194 5.15 19.61 15.66
N LEU A 195 6.30 19.93 15.07
CA LEU A 195 7.32 18.95 14.69
C LEU A 195 8.73 19.55 14.70
N GLU A 196 9.69 18.84 15.27
CA GLU A 196 11.12 19.05 15.10
C GLU A 196 11.67 18.11 14.01
N ILE A 197 12.56 18.62 13.15
CA ILE A 197 13.23 17.83 12.13
C ILE A 197 14.74 17.92 12.32
N VAL A 198 15.37 16.77 12.53
CA VAL A 198 16.82 16.60 12.58
C VAL A 198 17.26 15.89 11.31
N ARG A 199 18.17 16.50 10.54
CA ARG A 199 18.80 15.84 9.38
C ARG A 199 20.08 15.17 9.84
N CYS A 200 20.18 13.87 9.66
CA CYS A 200 21.32 13.06 10.11
C CYS A 200 22.23 12.72 8.93
N ALA A 201 23.50 12.41 9.21
CA ALA A 201 24.50 12.06 8.21
C ALA A 201 24.62 10.54 7.99
N SER A 202 23.97 9.72 8.81
CA SER A 202 23.97 8.25 8.70
C SER A 202 22.76 7.63 9.38
N THR A 203 22.45 6.37 9.04
CA THR A 203 21.44 5.58 9.76
C THR A 203 21.74 5.51 11.25
N ALA A 204 22.99 5.24 11.63
CA ALA A 204 23.41 5.13 13.03
C ALA A 204 23.16 6.42 13.84
N GLU A 205 23.30 7.60 13.22
CA GLU A 205 23.00 8.88 13.86
C GLU A 205 21.48 9.13 13.98
N ALA A 206 20.72 8.75 12.94
CA ALA A 206 19.27 8.90 12.94
C ALA A 206 18.60 8.01 13.98
N VAL A 207 19.02 6.75 14.12
CA VAL A 207 18.37 5.77 15.01
C VAL A 207 18.75 5.94 16.48
N ARG A 208 19.90 6.54 16.79
CA ARG A 208 20.38 6.72 18.16
C ARG A 208 19.37 7.50 19.00
N GLY A 209 18.84 6.87 20.05
CA GLY A 209 17.83 7.44 20.94
C GLY A 209 16.44 7.63 20.33
N ALA A 210 16.16 7.11 19.13
CA ALA A 210 14.83 7.13 18.54
C ALA A 210 13.93 6.08 19.22
N ASP A 211 12.67 6.42 19.51
CA ASP A 211 11.73 5.46 20.08
C ASP A 211 11.18 4.51 19.02
N ILE A 212 11.05 5.02 17.80
CA ILE A 212 10.54 4.32 16.62
C ILE A 212 11.56 4.44 15.48
N VAL A 213 11.79 3.38 14.74
CA VAL A 213 12.57 3.39 13.49
C VAL A 213 11.67 2.92 12.36
N THR A 214 11.45 3.77 11.36
CA THR A 214 10.79 3.38 10.11
C THR A 214 11.82 3.31 8.98
N THR A 215 11.89 2.16 8.30
CA THR A 215 12.71 1.97 7.09
C THR A 215 11.82 1.83 5.87
N VAL A 216 12.05 2.67 4.86
CA VAL A 216 11.29 2.75 3.59
C VAL A 216 12.25 2.99 2.42
N THR A 217 13.38 2.29 2.40
CA THR A 217 14.38 2.39 1.33
C THR A 217 13.98 1.54 0.11
N ALA A 218 14.58 1.84 -1.04
CA ALA A 218 14.27 1.18 -2.31
C ALA A 218 15.56 0.67 -2.98
N ASP A 219 16.11 -0.42 -2.44
CA ASP A 219 17.20 -1.18 -3.06
C ASP A 219 16.75 -2.63 -3.29
N LYS A 220 16.94 -3.18 -4.49
CA LYS A 220 16.55 -4.57 -4.81
C LYS A 220 17.71 -5.52 -4.52
N ALA A 221 18.06 -5.60 -3.24
CA ALA A 221 19.16 -6.41 -2.73
C ALA A 221 18.93 -6.75 -1.24
N TYR A 222 19.71 -7.72 -0.74
CA TYR A 222 19.81 -8.00 0.69
C TYR A 222 20.62 -6.89 1.38
N ALA A 223 19.94 -5.82 1.80
CA ALA A 223 20.57 -4.73 2.53
C ALA A 223 20.45 -4.94 4.05
N THR A 224 21.39 -4.35 4.78
CA THR A 224 21.40 -4.28 6.24
C THR A 224 21.40 -2.81 6.66
N ILE A 225 20.30 -2.12 6.38
CA ILE A 225 20.09 -0.72 6.74
C ILE A 225 20.14 -0.55 8.27
N LEU A 226 19.52 -1.48 9.00
CA LEU A 226 19.57 -1.54 10.46
C LEU A 226 20.31 -2.80 10.93
N HIS A 227 21.32 -2.61 11.77
CA HIS A 227 22.11 -3.67 12.41
C HIS A 227 21.70 -3.84 13.87
N GLY A 228 21.99 -5.02 14.45
CA GLY A 228 21.61 -5.34 15.83
C GLY A 228 22.27 -4.46 16.90
N ASP A 229 23.44 -3.88 16.63
CA ASP A 229 24.14 -2.95 17.51
C ASP A 229 23.49 -1.56 17.58
N LEU A 230 22.58 -1.25 16.65
CA LEU A 230 21.79 -0.03 16.61
C LEU A 230 20.43 -0.16 17.32
N VAL A 231 20.08 -1.36 17.79
CA VAL A 231 18.81 -1.63 18.44
C VAL A 231 18.93 -1.34 19.94
N GLU A 232 18.10 -0.44 20.44
CA GLU A 232 18.02 -0.07 21.86
C GLU A 232 16.76 -0.69 22.52
N PRO A 233 16.80 -0.97 23.84
CA PRO A 233 15.64 -1.46 24.57
C PRO A 233 14.41 -0.55 24.40
N GLY A 234 13.26 -1.15 24.12
CA GLY A 234 12.00 -0.43 23.98
C GLY A 234 11.72 0.14 22.59
N MET A 235 12.64 0.00 21.64
CA MET A 235 12.40 0.44 20.26
C MET A 235 11.25 -0.31 19.60
N HIS A 236 10.51 0.39 18.75
CA HIS A 236 9.64 -0.22 17.76
C HIS A 236 10.20 0.03 16.36
N ILE A 237 10.31 -1.03 15.57
CA ILE A 237 10.84 -0.99 14.21
C ILE A 237 9.69 -1.29 13.26
N ASN A 238 9.42 -0.35 12.37
CA ASN A 238 8.46 -0.46 11.28
C ASN A 238 9.25 -0.67 9.98
N ALA A 239 9.46 -1.94 9.61
CA ALA A 239 10.24 -2.33 8.45
C ALA A 239 9.31 -2.49 7.25
N VAL A 240 9.38 -1.54 6.31
CA VAL A 240 8.40 -1.40 5.22
C VAL A 240 9.06 -1.53 3.85
N GLY A 241 10.35 -1.21 3.74
CA GLY A 241 11.06 -1.29 2.49
C GLY A 241 11.33 -2.73 2.07
N GLY A 242 11.67 -3.67 2.96
CA GLY A 242 11.90 -5.07 2.60
C GLY A 242 10.62 -5.80 2.20
N ASP A 243 10.31 -5.92 0.90
CA ASP A 243 8.98 -6.29 0.43
C ASP A 243 8.93 -7.33 -0.70
N CYS A 244 10.05 -7.96 -1.07
CA CYS A 244 10.05 -9.03 -2.07
C CYS A 244 11.22 -10.00 -1.87
N PRO A 245 11.22 -11.18 -2.52
CA PRO A 245 12.31 -12.13 -2.39
C PRO A 245 13.63 -11.51 -2.86
N GLY A 246 14.66 -11.60 -2.04
CA GLY A 246 15.96 -10.99 -2.31
C GLY A 246 16.09 -9.52 -1.91
N LYS A 247 15.09 -8.95 -1.23
CA LYS A 247 15.05 -7.54 -0.82
C LYS A 247 14.74 -7.40 0.66
N THR A 248 15.73 -6.99 1.46
CA THR A 248 15.64 -6.87 2.92
C THR A 248 16.27 -5.56 3.38
N GLU A 249 15.88 -5.06 4.56
CA GLU A 249 16.45 -3.86 5.17
C GLU A 249 17.08 -4.11 6.53
N LEU A 250 16.67 -5.17 7.23
CA LEU A 250 17.14 -5.51 8.56
C LEU A 250 18.17 -6.63 8.49
N ALA A 251 19.23 -6.51 9.29
CA ALA A 251 20.08 -7.66 9.57
C ALA A 251 19.30 -8.70 10.41
N ALA A 252 19.56 -9.99 10.20
CA ALA A 252 18.88 -11.08 10.91
C ALA A 252 18.99 -10.96 12.45
N GLU A 253 20.06 -10.35 12.97
CA GLU A 253 20.25 -10.08 14.40
C GLU A 253 19.16 -9.18 14.98
N VAL A 254 18.62 -8.24 14.19
CA VAL A 254 17.52 -7.36 14.60
C VAL A 254 16.26 -8.17 14.87
N LEU A 255 15.93 -9.10 13.95
CA LEU A 255 14.77 -9.99 14.11
C LEU A 255 14.91 -10.90 15.33
N ARG A 256 16.11 -11.46 15.57
CA ARG A 256 16.38 -12.30 16.74
C ARG A 256 16.26 -11.55 18.07
N ALA A 257 16.52 -10.25 18.08
CA ALA A 257 16.44 -9.41 19.27
C ALA A 257 15.02 -8.89 19.57
N ALA A 258 14.05 -9.13 18.69
CA ALA A 258 12.73 -8.54 18.75
C ALA A 258 11.60 -9.58 18.77
N SER A 259 10.42 -9.17 19.23
CA SER A 259 9.18 -9.86 18.88
C SER A 259 8.70 -9.36 17.52
N VAL A 260 8.55 -10.28 16.57
CA VAL A 260 8.22 -9.98 15.17
C VAL A 260 6.74 -10.17 14.92
N PHE A 261 6.12 -9.14 14.35
CA PHE A 261 4.71 -9.09 13.96
C PHE A 261 4.62 -8.94 12.44
N VAL A 262 3.71 -9.66 11.82
CA VAL A 262 3.56 -9.74 10.35
C VAL A 262 2.12 -9.50 9.94
N GLU A 263 1.89 -9.15 8.67
CA GLU A 263 0.55 -9.05 8.09
C GLU A 263 -0.04 -10.45 7.84
N TYR A 264 0.30 -11.07 6.70
CA TYR A 264 -0.09 -12.43 6.32
C TYR A 264 1.15 -13.32 6.25
N GLU A 265 1.30 -14.19 7.26
CA GLU A 265 2.54 -14.93 7.46
C GLU A 265 3.02 -15.72 6.22
N PRO A 266 2.16 -16.47 5.48
CA PRO A 266 2.61 -17.22 4.30
C PRO A 266 3.28 -16.34 3.23
N GLN A 267 2.85 -15.08 3.10
CA GLN A 267 3.46 -14.14 2.16
C GLN A 267 4.73 -13.49 2.76
N THR A 268 4.66 -13.00 4.00
CA THR A 268 5.80 -12.34 4.66
C THR A 268 7.02 -13.27 4.81
N ARG A 269 6.81 -14.58 5.00
CA ARG A 269 7.89 -15.59 5.01
C ARG A 269 8.74 -15.62 3.75
N ILE A 270 8.17 -15.21 2.61
CA ILE A 270 8.81 -15.25 1.29
C ILE A 270 9.43 -13.88 0.96
N GLU A 271 8.82 -12.80 1.44
CA GLU A 271 9.04 -11.45 0.90
C GLU A 271 9.60 -10.45 1.92
N GLY A 272 9.30 -10.63 3.20
CA GLY A 272 9.71 -9.69 4.25
C GLY A 272 11.15 -9.90 4.69
N ASP A 273 11.58 -9.13 5.68
CA ASP A 273 12.87 -9.36 6.33
C ASP A 273 12.98 -10.77 6.95
N LEU A 274 11.83 -11.34 7.33
CA LEU A 274 11.66 -12.70 7.82
C LEU A 274 12.19 -13.80 6.87
N GLN A 275 12.33 -13.53 5.57
CA GLN A 275 12.87 -14.49 4.59
C GLN A 275 14.30 -14.97 4.91
N GLN A 276 15.02 -14.22 5.76
CA GLN A 276 16.38 -14.54 6.22
C GLN A 276 16.40 -15.55 7.38
N MET A 277 15.24 -15.84 7.97
CA MET A 277 15.10 -16.65 9.18
C MET A 277 14.69 -18.09 8.87
N PRO A 278 14.99 -19.06 9.76
CA PRO A 278 14.45 -20.40 9.66
C PRO A 278 12.92 -20.41 9.55
N ALA A 279 12.36 -21.40 8.86
CA ALA A 279 10.92 -21.50 8.63
C ALA A 279 10.10 -21.61 9.92
N ASP A 280 10.69 -22.11 11.01
CA ASP A 280 10.10 -22.24 12.34
C ASP A 280 10.37 -21.04 13.26
N PHE A 281 11.05 -19.99 12.77
CA PHE A 281 11.27 -18.77 13.54
C PHE A 281 9.92 -18.16 13.95
N PRO A 282 9.65 -17.91 15.24
CA PRO A 282 8.32 -17.54 15.70
C PRO A 282 7.94 -16.12 15.28
N VAL A 283 6.72 -15.95 14.77
CA VAL A 283 6.11 -14.64 14.48
C VAL A 283 4.69 -14.58 14.99
N THR A 284 4.13 -13.37 15.10
CA THR A 284 2.73 -13.13 15.44
C THR A 284 2.03 -12.43 14.29
N GLU A 285 1.03 -13.06 13.67
CA GLU A 285 0.15 -12.36 12.74
C GLU A 285 -0.61 -11.24 13.46
N PHE A 286 -0.52 -10.02 12.93
CA PHE A 286 -0.94 -8.80 13.62
C PHE A 286 -2.44 -8.77 13.91
N TRP A 287 -3.27 -9.42 13.10
CA TRP A 287 -4.72 -9.53 13.36
C TRP A 287 -5.04 -10.15 14.73
N ARG A 288 -4.18 -11.05 15.23
CA ARG A 288 -4.34 -11.66 16.55
C ARG A 288 -4.16 -10.64 17.66
N VAL A 289 -3.29 -9.65 17.45
CA VAL A 289 -3.11 -8.53 18.38
C VAL A 289 -4.34 -7.62 18.37
N VAL A 290 -4.85 -7.26 17.19
CA VAL A 290 -6.07 -6.45 17.04
C VAL A 290 -7.26 -7.10 17.73
N ARG A 291 -7.38 -8.43 17.64
CA ARG A 291 -8.41 -9.25 18.30
C ARG A 291 -8.21 -9.44 19.82
N GLY A 292 -7.05 -9.09 20.37
CA GLY A 292 -6.68 -9.42 21.75
C GLY A 292 -6.40 -10.91 21.99
N GLU A 293 -6.13 -11.68 20.93
CA GLU A 293 -5.83 -13.12 20.95
C GLU A 293 -4.32 -13.42 21.05
N ALA A 294 -3.48 -12.41 20.82
CA ALA A 294 -2.05 -12.44 21.09
C ALA A 294 -1.65 -11.14 21.80
N PRO A 295 -0.64 -11.17 22.69
CA PRO A 295 -0.15 -9.95 23.31
C PRO A 295 0.48 -9.04 22.25
N ALA A 296 0.27 -7.73 22.42
CA ALA A 296 1.03 -6.71 21.73
C ALA A 296 2.43 -6.57 22.37
N ARG A 297 2.84 -5.35 22.72
CA ARG A 297 3.97 -5.11 23.61
C ARG A 297 3.69 -5.65 25.03
N THR A 298 4.64 -6.38 25.61
CA THR A 298 4.58 -6.98 26.95
C THR A 298 5.49 -6.29 27.97
N SER A 299 6.47 -5.47 27.53
CA SER A 299 7.27 -4.64 28.44
C SER A 299 7.81 -3.37 27.76
N LEU A 300 8.18 -2.36 28.55
CA LEU A 300 8.79 -1.12 28.04
C LEU A 300 10.19 -1.36 27.44
N ALA A 301 10.92 -2.40 27.84
CA ALA A 301 12.24 -2.71 27.30
C ALA A 301 12.19 -3.63 26.06
N GLN A 302 11.03 -4.23 25.76
CA GLN A 302 10.88 -5.13 24.61
C GLN A 302 11.16 -4.39 23.30
N VAL A 303 11.90 -5.03 22.40
CA VAL A 303 12.00 -4.57 21.01
C VAL A 303 10.90 -5.26 20.21
N THR A 304 10.18 -4.48 19.41
CA THR A 304 9.12 -5.01 18.52
C THR A 304 9.45 -4.65 17.09
N VAL A 305 9.27 -5.60 16.16
CA VAL A 305 9.40 -5.36 14.72
C VAL A 305 8.04 -5.63 14.09
N PHE A 306 7.54 -4.70 13.29
CA PHE A 306 6.49 -4.97 12.31
C PHE A 306 7.17 -5.15 10.95
N ASP A 307 7.20 -6.39 10.46
CA ASP A 307 7.77 -6.78 9.17
C ASP A 307 6.66 -6.68 8.11
N SER A 308 6.60 -5.52 7.45
CA SER A 308 5.54 -5.08 6.58
C SER A 308 5.94 -5.21 5.13
N VAL A 309 5.22 -6.03 4.37
CA VAL A 309 5.40 -6.27 2.94
C VAL A 309 4.24 -5.73 2.10
N GLY A 310 3.12 -5.41 2.74
CA GLY A 310 1.87 -5.04 2.11
C GLY A 310 1.00 -6.25 1.79
N PHE A 311 -0.20 -6.27 2.35
CA PHE A 311 -1.19 -7.32 2.09
C PHE A 311 -2.49 -6.79 1.45
N ALA A 312 -3.10 -7.61 0.59
CA ALA A 312 -4.26 -7.26 -0.22
C ALA A 312 -5.47 -6.76 0.61
N LEU A 313 -5.60 -7.20 1.87
CA LEU A 313 -6.63 -6.72 2.79
C LEU A 313 -6.59 -5.21 3.01
N GLU A 314 -5.40 -4.63 3.02
CA GLU A 314 -5.22 -3.19 3.24
C GLU A 314 -5.66 -2.40 2.01
N ASP A 315 -5.41 -2.94 0.82
CA ASP A 315 -5.89 -2.38 -0.43
C ASP A 315 -7.41 -2.48 -0.54
N TYR A 316 -8.00 -3.61 -0.11
CA TYR A 316 -9.46 -3.77 0.02
C TYR A 316 -10.06 -2.69 0.93
N SER A 317 -9.48 -2.51 2.11
CA SER A 317 -9.93 -1.53 3.11
C SER A 317 -9.84 -0.10 2.55
N ALA A 318 -8.71 0.22 1.91
CA ALA A 318 -8.45 1.52 1.32
C ALA A 318 -9.37 1.81 0.12
N LEU A 319 -9.65 0.82 -0.74
CA LEU A 319 -10.60 0.95 -1.84
C LEU A 319 -12.01 1.26 -1.32
N ARG A 320 -12.48 0.54 -0.29
CA ARG A 320 -13.78 0.79 0.32
C ARG A 320 -13.86 2.19 0.93
N PHE A 321 -12.82 2.60 1.66
CA PHE A 321 -12.73 3.94 2.24
C PHE A 321 -12.75 5.03 1.17
N MET A 322 -11.89 4.94 0.15
CA MET A 322 -11.78 5.93 -0.92
C MET A 322 -13.05 6.00 -1.77
N ARG A 323 -13.74 4.88 -2.00
CA ARG A 323 -15.05 4.84 -2.66
C ARG A 323 -16.10 5.58 -1.84
N ALA A 324 -16.20 5.30 -0.54
CA ALA A 324 -17.17 5.94 0.35
C ALA A 324 -16.93 7.47 0.42
N LEU A 325 -15.66 7.87 0.59
CA LEU A 325 -15.26 9.27 0.61
C LEU A 325 -15.53 9.96 -0.74
N GLY A 326 -15.20 9.31 -1.84
CA GLY A 326 -15.43 9.81 -3.19
C GLY A 326 -16.91 9.99 -3.53
N ARG A 327 -17.78 9.07 -3.09
CA ARG A 327 -19.25 9.21 -3.20
C ARG A 327 -19.75 10.43 -2.44
N SER A 328 -19.37 10.54 -1.17
CA SER A 328 -19.76 11.67 -0.31
C SER A 328 -19.31 13.02 -0.85
N ALA A 329 -18.16 13.06 -1.52
CA ALA A 329 -17.62 14.27 -2.15
C ALA A 329 -18.16 14.55 -3.57
N GLY A 330 -18.92 13.62 -4.16
CA GLY A 330 -19.39 13.72 -5.55
C GLY A 330 -18.25 13.69 -6.58
N LEU A 331 -17.14 13.02 -6.27
CA LEU A 331 -15.94 13.00 -7.10
C LEU A 331 -15.74 11.70 -7.89
N LEU A 332 -16.64 10.72 -7.80
CA LEU A 332 -16.56 9.54 -8.67
C LEU A 332 -17.03 9.85 -10.10
N GLN A 333 -16.48 9.13 -11.07
CA GLN A 333 -16.84 9.21 -12.49
C GLN A 333 -17.50 7.91 -12.92
N PRO A 334 -18.45 7.92 -13.87
CA PRO A 334 -18.85 6.71 -14.55
C PRO A 334 -17.72 6.22 -15.47
N LEU A 335 -17.53 4.90 -15.53
CA LEU A 335 -16.64 4.22 -16.46
C LEU A 335 -17.36 3.03 -17.08
N GLU A 336 -17.49 3.04 -18.40
CA GLU A 336 -18.14 1.99 -19.19
C GLU A 336 -17.16 0.84 -19.45
N LEU A 337 -16.80 0.12 -18.39
CA LEU A 337 -15.89 -1.02 -18.48
C LEU A 337 -16.58 -2.29 -18.98
N ILE A 338 -17.85 -2.47 -18.61
CA ILE A 338 -18.70 -3.59 -19.02
C ILE A 338 -19.79 -3.05 -19.96
N PRO A 339 -20.02 -3.69 -21.13
CA PRO A 339 -21.03 -3.21 -22.07
C PRO A 339 -22.42 -3.29 -21.43
N ASP A 340 -23.20 -2.22 -21.61
CA ASP A 340 -24.63 -2.24 -21.29
C ASP A 340 -25.39 -2.93 -22.43
N GLN A 341 -26.17 -3.96 -22.13
CA GLN A 341 -26.81 -4.80 -23.13
C GLN A 341 -28.25 -5.12 -22.74
N THR A 342 -29.17 -4.92 -23.67
CA THR A 342 -30.56 -5.36 -23.52
C THR A 342 -30.69 -6.88 -23.48
N ASP A 343 -29.92 -7.59 -24.31
CA ASP A 343 -29.77 -9.05 -24.24
C ASP A 343 -28.35 -9.40 -23.76
N PRO A 344 -28.17 -9.92 -22.53
CA PRO A 344 -26.85 -10.27 -22.00
C PRO A 344 -26.18 -11.43 -22.74
N LYS A 345 -26.87 -12.08 -23.69
CA LYS A 345 -26.30 -13.13 -24.56
C LYS A 345 -25.85 -12.61 -25.92
N ASP A 346 -26.25 -11.39 -26.32
CA ASP A 346 -25.96 -10.84 -27.64
C ASP A 346 -24.83 -9.79 -27.60
N LEU A 347 -23.62 -10.23 -27.24
CA LEU A 347 -22.42 -9.38 -27.31
C LEU A 347 -22.13 -8.89 -28.74
N TYR A 348 -22.60 -9.62 -29.75
CA TYR A 348 -22.37 -9.25 -31.14
C TYR A 348 -23.11 -7.96 -31.55
N ALA A 349 -24.25 -7.65 -30.93
CA ALA A 349 -24.97 -6.40 -31.15
C ALA A 349 -24.11 -5.13 -30.90
N GLN A 350 -23.12 -5.19 -30.00
CA GLN A 350 -22.21 -4.07 -29.71
C GLN A 350 -21.38 -3.64 -30.93
N ILE A 351 -21.02 -4.59 -31.80
CA ILE A 351 -20.17 -4.31 -32.97
C ILE A 351 -20.96 -4.10 -34.27
N GLN A 352 -22.24 -4.48 -34.31
CA GLN A 352 -23.06 -4.37 -35.52
C GLN A 352 -23.15 -2.94 -36.09
N PRO A 353 -23.34 -1.87 -35.29
CA PRO A 353 -23.36 -0.51 -35.81
C PRO A 353 -22.06 -0.13 -36.52
N TRP A 354 -20.92 -0.65 -36.04
CA TRP A 354 -19.59 -0.37 -36.59
C TRP A 354 -19.32 -1.16 -37.87
N ILE A 355 -19.81 -2.39 -37.95
CA ILE A 355 -19.74 -3.21 -39.18
C ILE A 355 -20.53 -2.54 -40.31
N ALA A 356 -21.71 -2.01 -40.01
CA ALA A 356 -22.58 -1.35 -40.98
C ALA A 356 -21.95 -0.07 -41.58
N LEU A 357 -21.05 0.60 -40.85
CA LEU A 357 -20.31 1.78 -41.33
C LEU A 357 -19.23 1.44 -42.36
N GLY A 358 -18.83 0.16 -42.47
CA GLY A 358 -17.81 -0.32 -43.41
C GLY A 358 -16.40 0.19 -43.13
N THR A 359 -15.41 -0.36 -43.83
CA THR A 359 -14.05 0.19 -43.83
C THR A 359 -14.00 1.41 -44.74
N PRO A 360 -13.36 2.53 -44.36
CA PRO A 360 -13.18 3.68 -45.25
C PRO A 360 -12.60 3.24 -46.59
N ALA A 361 -13.21 3.66 -47.70
CA ALA A 361 -12.75 3.31 -49.04
C ALA A 361 -11.28 3.72 -49.21
N GLY A 362 -10.40 2.75 -49.51
CA GLY A 362 -8.97 2.96 -49.70
C GLY A 362 -8.07 2.69 -48.48
N ALA A 363 -8.63 2.28 -47.33
CA ALA A 363 -7.80 1.82 -46.21
C ALA A 363 -7.20 0.43 -46.53
N PRO A 364 -5.89 0.20 -46.27
CA PRO A 364 -5.29 -1.13 -46.43
C PRO A 364 -5.95 -2.14 -45.47
N PRO A 365 -5.93 -3.44 -45.79
CA PRO A 365 -6.42 -4.46 -44.88
C PRO A 365 -5.65 -4.39 -43.54
N LEU A 366 -6.32 -4.00 -42.46
CA LEU A 366 -5.72 -3.80 -41.13
C LEU A 366 -4.94 -5.03 -40.61
N VAL A 367 -5.34 -6.23 -41.05
CA VAL A 367 -4.68 -7.49 -40.67
C VAL A 367 -3.27 -7.62 -41.26
N GLN A 368 -2.97 -7.00 -42.41
CA GLN A 368 -1.62 -7.02 -42.99
C GLN A 368 -0.67 -6.02 -42.32
N ALA A 369 -1.18 -4.92 -41.75
CA ALA A 369 -0.37 -3.95 -41.01
C ALA A 369 0.15 -4.51 -39.67
N ALA A 370 -0.62 -5.38 -39.00
CA ALA A 370 -0.20 -6.03 -37.75
C ALA A 370 0.86 -7.12 -37.98
N ALA A 371 0.84 -7.79 -39.14
CA ALA A 371 1.84 -8.82 -39.49
C ALA A 371 3.25 -8.23 -39.66
N HIS A 372 3.38 -6.99 -40.14
CA HIS A 372 4.69 -6.32 -40.28
C HIS A 372 5.29 -5.83 -38.95
N LEU A 373 4.51 -5.74 -37.88
CA LEU A 373 5.01 -5.41 -36.53
C LEU A 373 5.59 -6.62 -35.80
N ALA A 374 5.21 -7.84 -36.19
CA ALA A 374 5.74 -9.08 -35.61
C ALA A 374 7.13 -9.47 -36.12
N GLU A 375 7.61 -8.87 -37.22
CA GLU A 375 8.98 -9.06 -37.74
C GLU A 375 9.98 -8.02 -37.19
N ALA A 376 9.53 -7.07 -36.37
CA ALA A 376 10.34 -5.96 -35.85
C ALA A 376 10.49 -5.95 -34.31
N LEU A 377 10.02 -6.99 -33.62
CA LEU A 377 10.26 -7.29 -32.20
C LEU A 377 10.99 -8.62 -32.09
#